data_AF-A0A1F9B7S0-F1
#
_entry.id   AF-A0A1F9B7S0-F1
#
_cell.length_a   1.000
_cell.length_b   1.000
_cell.length_c   1.000
_cell.angle_alpha   90.00
_cell.angle_beta   90.00
_cell.angle_gamma   90.00
#
_symmetry.space_group_name_H-M   'P 1'
#
loop_
_entity.id
_entity.type
_entity.pdbx_description
1 polymer ?
#
loop_
_entity_poly.entity_id
_entity_poly.type
_entity_poly.pdbx_seq_one_letter_code
_entity_poly.pdbx_strand_id
1 'polypeptide(L)'
;MMNKNIMILFISLFSFFFLFSCCKNSDADSRLLYLKNNFNKLYQNDYKQFWQILAEAEKNAVNCQSTSDTVAFLKLIEIDSTGVEFIEYFSEVIEKLCIENPKCFLDALSNLDSSAITRIVKRLKTPLFLDSKDIDAVFNKNKSVKKYDAVMKEYFRK
;
A
#
# COMPACT_ATOMS: atom_id res chain seq x y z
N MET A 1 21.57 0.99 -71.66
CA MET A 1 20.24 1.65 -71.68
C MET A 1 19.37 0.93 -70.66
N MET A 2 19.31 1.40 -69.41
CA MET A 2 18.35 2.40 -68.90
C MET A 2 16.89 2.02 -69.17
N ASN A 3 16.20 1.58 -68.11
CA ASN A 3 15.02 2.23 -67.50
C ASN A 3 14.30 1.20 -66.60
N LYS A 4 13.59 1.53 -65.53
CA LYS A 4 13.54 2.63 -64.55
C LYS A 4 12.48 2.14 -63.54
N ASN A 5 12.83 2.12 -62.26
CA ASN A 5 11.99 2.42 -61.08
C ASN A 5 10.46 2.17 -61.13
N ILE A 6 9.99 1.26 -60.27
CA ILE A 6 8.70 1.32 -59.57
C ILE A 6 9.01 0.84 -58.13
N MET A 7 9.28 1.69 -57.14
CA MET A 7 8.43 2.66 -56.43
C MET A 7 7.33 2.01 -55.57
N ILE A 8 7.33 2.39 -54.28
CA ILE A 8 6.22 2.40 -53.29
C ILE A 8 6.07 1.10 -52.46
N LEU A 9 6.60 0.99 -51.23
CA LEU A 9 6.22 1.66 -49.96
C LEU A 9 5.08 0.93 -49.23
N PHE A 10 5.46 -0.07 -48.43
CA PHE A 10 4.70 -0.75 -47.36
C PHE A 10 5.81 -1.36 -46.48
N ILE A 11 6.07 -0.98 -45.23
CA ILE A 11 5.22 -1.17 -44.05
C ILE A 11 5.80 -0.22 -42.99
N SER A 12 5.14 0.90 -42.77
CA SER A 12 5.37 1.78 -41.61
C SER A 12 4.13 1.71 -40.71
N LEU A 13 3.92 0.59 -40.02
CA LEU A 13 2.77 0.40 -39.12
C LEU A 13 3.06 -0.72 -38.10
N PHE A 14 4.13 -0.58 -37.32
CA PHE A 14 4.32 -1.40 -36.12
C PHE A 14 4.94 -0.60 -34.98
N SER A 15 4.47 0.65 -34.81
CA SER A 15 4.92 1.55 -33.75
C SER A 15 3.73 2.21 -33.06
N PHE A 16 2.68 1.46 -32.70
CA PHE A 16 1.51 2.05 -32.02
C PHE A 16 0.78 1.11 -31.05
N PHE A 17 1.52 0.27 -30.31
CA PHE A 17 0.90 -0.62 -29.31
C PHE A 17 1.69 -0.77 -28.01
N PHE A 18 2.25 0.30 -27.44
CA PHE A 18 2.74 0.27 -26.04
C PHE A 18 2.67 1.65 -25.35
N LEU A 19 1.58 2.41 -25.51
CA LEU A 19 1.37 3.66 -24.77
C LEU A 19 -0.04 3.81 -24.19
N PHE A 20 -0.63 2.72 -23.69
CA PHE A 20 -1.80 2.80 -22.81
C PHE A 20 -1.63 1.87 -21.62
N SER A 21 -0.75 2.26 -20.71
CA SER A 21 -0.80 1.74 -19.34
C SER A 21 -0.30 2.81 -18.39
N CYS A 22 -0.97 3.97 -18.39
CA CYS A 22 -0.71 5.02 -17.41
C CYS A 22 -2.04 5.50 -16.82
N CYS A 23 -2.10 5.49 -15.49
CA CYS A 23 -3.15 6.03 -14.63
C CYS A 23 -4.42 5.17 -14.45
N LYS A 24 -4.31 4.09 -13.66
CA LYS A 24 -5.46 3.42 -13.01
C LYS A 24 -5.51 3.61 -11.49
N ASN A 25 -4.82 4.62 -10.96
CA ASN A 25 -4.70 4.84 -9.52
C ASN A 25 -5.65 5.93 -8.96
N SER A 26 -6.47 6.61 -9.79
CA SER A 26 -7.30 7.73 -9.28
C SER A 26 -8.44 7.29 -8.36
N ASP A 27 -9.00 6.09 -8.57
CA ASP A 27 -10.30 5.75 -7.97
C ASP A 27 -10.14 5.13 -6.58
N ALA A 28 -9.13 4.29 -6.36
CA ALA A 28 -8.86 3.67 -5.06
C ALA A 28 -8.39 4.71 -4.02
N ASP A 29 -7.44 5.57 -4.40
CA ASP A 29 -6.95 6.66 -3.55
C ASP A 29 -8.09 7.62 -3.18
N SER A 30 -8.98 7.92 -4.13
CA SER A 30 -10.17 8.75 -3.91
C SER A 30 -11.13 8.13 -2.88
N ARG A 31 -11.35 6.80 -2.94
CA ARG A 31 -12.25 6.10 -2.00
C ARG A 31 -11.69 5.98 -0.59
N LEU A 32 -10.39 5.74 -0.44
CA LEU A 32 -9.76 5.74 0.89
C LEU A 32 -9.72 7.15 1.50
N LEU A 33 -9.47 8.17 0.68
CA LEU A 33 -9.58 9.57 1.12
C LEU A 33 -11.01 9.90 1.55
N TYR A 34 -12.01 9.44 0.78
CA TYR A 34 -13.42 9.58 1.15
C TYR A 34 -13.73 8.91 2.49
N LEU A 35 -13.25 7.67 2.71
CA LEU A 35 -13.40 6.97 3.99
C LEU A 35 -12.77 7.76 5.14
N LYS A 36 -11.54 8.23 4.98
CA LYS A 36 -10.83 9.01 5.99
C LYS A 36 -11.58 10.29 6.37
N ASN A 37 -12.09 11.02 5.38
CA ASN A 37 -12.80 12.27 5.59
C ASN A 37 -14.23 12.08 6.14
N ASN A 38 -14.81 10.90 6.00
CA ASN A 38 -16.19 10.61 6.40
C ASN A 38 -16.29 9.47 7.43
N PHE A 39 -15.19 9.15 8.12
CA PHE A 39 -15.07 7.93 8.94
C PHE A 39 -16.25 7.73 9.88
N ASN A 40 -16.52 8.70 10.77
CA ASN A 40 -17.60 8.58 11.77
C ASN A 40 -18.97 8.43 11.11
N LYS A 41 -19.22 9.16 10.03
CA LYS A 41 -20.50 9.11 9.31
C LYS A 41 -20.72 7.72 8.69
N LEU A 42 -19.71 7.19 8.01
CA LEU A 42 -19.78 5.86 7.39
C LEU A 42 -19.88 4.78 8.46
N TYR A 43 -19.02 4.81 9.48
CA TYR A 43 -19.02 3.82 10.54
C TYR A 43 -20.36 3.75 11.30
N GLN A 44 -21.01 4.89 11.56
CA GLN A 44 -22.27 4.91 12.32
C GLN A 44 -23.52 4.74 11.45
N ASN A 45 -23.54 5.29 10.23
CA ASN A 45 -24.77 5.39 9.43
C ASN A 45 -24.73 4.60 8.12
N ASP A 46 -23.55 4.21 7.64
CA ASP A 46 -23.39 3.40 6.42
C ASP A 46 -22.30 2.34 6.61
N TYR A 47 -22.50 1.53 7.65
CA TYR A 47 -21.55 0.51 8.11
C TYR A 47 -21.20 -0.49 7.00
N LYS A 48 -22.15 -0.79 6.11
CA LYS A 48 -21.91 -1.66 4.95
C LYS A 48 -20.93 -1.01 3.97
N GLN A 49 -21.14 0.24 3.59
CA GLN A 49 -20.22 0.93 2.68
C GLN A 49 -18.83 1.10 3.32
N PHE A 50 -18.77 1.37 4.63
CA PHE A 50 -17.53 1.45 5.38
C PHE A 50 -16.66 0.19 5.19
N TRP A 51 -17.21 -0.98 5.50
CA TRP A 51 -16.47 -2.24 5.38
C TRP A 51 -16.21 -2.65 3.94
N GLN A 52 -17.08 -2.30 3.00
CA GLN A 52 -16.83 -2.55 1.58
C GLN A 52 -15.60 -1.80 1.07
N ILE A 53 -15.44 -0.52 1.44
CA ILE A 53 -14.26 0.27 1.07
C ILE A 53 -13.00 -0.32 1.71
N LEU A 54 -13.06 -0.68 3.00
CA LEU A 54 -11.91 -1.27 3.70
C LEU A 54 -11.49 -2.63 3.11
N ALA A 55 -12.44 -3.54 2.87
CA ALA A 55 -12.14 -4.86 2.32
C ALA A 55 -11.52 -4.77 0.91
N GLU A 56 -11.97 -3.82 0.10
CA GLU A 56 -11.37 -3.57 -1.22
C GLU A 56 -9.94 -3.03 -1.09
N ALA A 57 -9.71 -2.11 -0.16
CA ALA A 57 -8.38 -1.55 0.10
C ALA A 57 -7.40 -2.60 0.67
N GLU A 58 -7.86 -3.43 1.62
CA GLU A 58 -7.10 -4.58 2.13
C GLU A 58 -6.71 -5.50 0.98
N LYS A 59 -7.68 -5.90 0.14
CA LYS A 59 -7.42 -6.80 -0.99
C LYS A 59 -6.31 -6.25 -1.89
N ASN A 60 -6.31 -4.95 -2.19
CA ASN A 60 -5.29 -4.35 -3.04
C ASN A 60 -3.93 -4.28 -2.32
N ALA A 61 -3.92 -3.95 -1.03
CA ALA A 61 -2.71 -3.85 -0.22
C ALA A 61 -2.04 -5.22 0.03
N VAL A 62 -2.81 -6.25 0.37
CA VAL A 62 -2.33 -7.61 0.69
C VAL A 62 -1.84 -8.34 -0.56
N ASN A 63 -2.52 -8.16 -1.70
CA ASN A 63 -2.04 -8.72 -2.96
C ASN A 63 -0.83 -7.97 -3.54
N CYS A 64 -0.42 -6.85 -2.91
CA CYS A 64 0.73 -6.06 -3.33
C CYS A 64 0.70 -5.68 -4.82
N GLN A 65 -0.49 -5.35 -5.33
CA GLN A 65 -0.68 -5.00 -6.74
C GLN A 65 0.15 -3.77 -7.12
N SER A 66 0.26 -2.81 -6.20
CA SER A 66 1.19 -1.70 -6.29
C SER A 66 1.64 -1.25 -4.90
N THR A 67 2.85 -0.70 -4.80
CA THR A 67 3.31 -0.09 -3.54
C THR A 67 2.40 1.08 -3.14
N SER A 68 1.81 1.80 -4.09
CA SER A 68 0.88 2.90 -3.81
C SER A 68 -0.38 2.44 -3.08
N ASP A 69 -0.96 1.30 -3.46
CA ASP A 69 -2.17 0.77 -2.80
C ASP A 69 -1.87 0.43 -1.33
N THR A 70 -0.72 -0.23 -1.09
CA THR A 70 -0.27 -0.53 0.26
C THR A 70 0.03 0.75 1.05
N VAL A 71 0.65 1.77 0.44
CA VAL A 71 0.87 3.08 1.07
C VAL A 71 -0.47 3.72 1.46
N ALA A 72 -1.44 3.72 0.56
CA ALA A 72 -2.75 4.32 0.79
C ALA A 72 -3.49 3.60 1.93
N PHE A 73 -3.42 2.27 1.97
CA PHE A 73 -3.97 1.48 3.08
C PHE A 73 -3.26 1.80 4.41
N LEU A 74 -1.91 1.81 4.44
CA LEU A 74 -1.17 2.10 5.67
C LEU A 74 -1.44 3.51 6.21
N LYS A 75 -1.74 4.50 5.36
CA LYS A 75 -2.15 5.86 5.76
C LYS A 75 -3.46 5.92 6.54
N LEU A 76 -4.24 4.83 6.57
CA LEU A 76 -5.42 4.74 7.44
C LEU A 76 -5.05 4.80 8.93
N ILE A 77 -3.78 4.58 9.30
CA ILE A 77 -3.26 4.81 10.65
C ILE A 77 -3.44 6.25 11.16
N GLU A 78 -3.63 7.21 10.26
CA GLU A 78 -3.85 8.62 10.59
C GLU A 78 -5.29 8.91 11.02
N ILE A 79 -6.20 7.95 10.85
CA ILE A 79 -7.57 8.08 11.35
C ILE A 79 -7.53 7.96 12.87
N ASP A 80 -7.82 9.07 13.55
CA ASP A 80 -8.02 9.10 15.00
C ASP A 80 -9.45 8.67 15.34
N SER A 81 -9.69 7.35 15.30
CA SER A 81 -11.00 6.77 15.58
C SER A 81 -11.08 6.14 16.96
N THR A 82 -12.25 6.20 17.59
CA THR A 82 -12.60 5.38 18.76
C THR A 82 -13.19 4.02 18.38
N GLY A 83 -13.30 3.69 17.09
CA GLY A 83 -13.86 2.44 16.60
C GLY A 83 -12.92 1.25 16.85
N VAL A 84 -13.17 0.50 17.94
CA VAL A 84 -12.36 -0.65 18.35
C VAL A 84 -12.26 -1.69 17.23
N GLU A 85 -13.36 -2.00 16.55
CA GLU A 85 -13.39 -2.97 15.44
C GLU A 85 -12.45 -2.57 14.29
N PHE A 86 -12.39 -1.28 13.95
CA PHE A 86 -11.49 -0.79 12.92
C PHE A 86 -10.03 -0.87 13.38
N ILE A 87 -9.74 -0.54 14.64
CA ILE A 87 -8.39 -0.62 15.22
C ILE A 87 -7.89 -2.05 15.19
N GLU A 88 -8.72 -3.01 15.60
CA GLU A 88 -8.43 -4.44 15.60
C GLU A 88 -8.22 -4.95 14.18
N TYR A 89 -9.18 -4.70 13.28
CA TYR A 89 -9.08 -5.08 11.87
C TYR A 89 -7.81 -4.53 11.22
N PHE A 90 -7.52 -3.24 11.40
CA PHE A 90 -6.33 -2.63 10.82
C PHE A 90 -5.05 -3.26 11.37
N SER A 91 -4.98 -3.51 12.69
CA SER A 91 -3.85 -4.20 13.32
C SER A 91 -3.65 -5.60 12.74
N GLU A 92 -4.72 -6.39 12.61
CA GLU A 92 -4.66 -7.74 12.03
C GLU A 92 -4.08 -7.72 10.62
N VAL A 93 -4.57 -6.81 9.77
CA VAL A 93 -4.11 -6.69 8.37
C VAL A 93 -2.65 -6.27 8.30
N ILE A 94 -2.21 -5.24 9.05
CA ILE A 94 -0.81 -4.78 8.97
C ILE A 94 0.17 -5.80 9.55
N GLU A 95 -0.23 -6.55 10.58
CA GLU A 95 0.59 -7.61 11.16
C GLU A 95 0.78 -8.75 10.16
N LYS A 96 -0.32 -9.23 9.54
CA LYS A 96 -0.26 -10.24 8.47
C LYS A 96 0.59 -9.75 7.29
N LEU A 97 0.35 -8.53 6.83
CA LEU A 97 1.09 -7.94 5.72
C LEU A 97 2.59 -7.85 6.01
N CYS A 98 2.96 -7.51 7.25
CA CYS A 98 4.36 -7.46 7.69
C CYS A 98 5.05 -8.82 7.59
N ILE A 99 4.38 -9.91 7.99
CA ILE A 99 4.95 -11.25 8.03
C ILE A 99 4.88 -11.96 6.67
N GLU A 100 3.73 -11.91 6.01
CA GLU A 100 3.47 -12.66 4.77
C GLU A 100 4.07 -11.98 3.54
N ASN A 101 4.08 -10.64 3.51
CA ASN A 101 4.56 -9.84 2.38
C ASN A 101 5.56 -8.75 2.82
N PRO A 102 6.66 -9.11 3.53
CA PRO A 102 7.53 -8.17 4.23
C PRO A 102 8.17 -7.13 3.32
N LYS A 103 8.53 -7.51 2.08
CA LYS A 103 9.13 -6.58 1.12
C LYS A 103 8.15 -5.47 0.72
N CYS A 104 6.93 -5.85 0.36
CA CYS A 104 5.87 -4.93 -0.04
C CYS A 104 5.48 -4.01 1.12
N PHE A 105 5.32 -4.58 2.32
CA PHE A 105 5.08 -3.85 3.55
C PHE A 105 6.16 -2.80 3.83
N LEU A 106 7.44 -3.21 3.86
CA LEU A 106 8.56 -2.30 4.16
C LEU A 106 8.79 -1.26 3.06
N ASP A 107 8.60 -1.64 1.79
CA ASP A 107 8.63 -0.71 0.66
C ASP A 107 7.54 0.37 0.80
N ALA A 108 6.33 0.00 1.20
CA ALA A 108 5.24 0.94 1.42
C ALA A 108 5.46 1.80 2.68
N LEU A 109 5.82 1.19 3.81
CA LEU A 109 6.10 1.89 5.07
C LEU A 109 7.20 2.95 4.91
N SER A 110 8.21 2.68 4.08
CA SER A 110 9.30 3.62 3.81
C SER A 110 8.89 4.82 2.93
N ASN A 111 7.71 4.79 2.32
CA ASN A 111 7.14 5.90 1.55
C ASN A 111 6.17 6.76 2.38
N LEU A 112 6.01 6.47 3.67
CA LEU A 112 5.20 7.26 4.59
C LEU A 112 6.04 8.37 5.25
N ASP A 113 5.36 9.38 5.80
CA ASP A 113 6.02 10.35 6.65
C ASP A 113 6.39 9.76 8.03
N SER A 114 7.24 10.47 8.78
CA SER A 114 7.76 9.94 10.05
C SER A 114 6.67 9.74 11.11
N SER A 115 5.59 10.52 11.07
CA SER A 115 4.47 10.40 12.02
C SER A 115 3.72 9.10 11.77
N ALA A 116 3.38 8.81 10.51
CA ALA A 116 2.74 7.57 10.11
C ALA A 116 3.63 6.35 10.38
N ILE A 117 4.94 6.42 10.06
CA ILE A 117 5.92 5.36 10.39
C ILE A 117 5.90 5.08 11.89
N THR A 118 6.01 6.12 12.72
CA THR A 118 6.03 5.99 14.19
C THR A 118 4.78 5.29 14.71
N ARG A 119 3.60 5.67 14.21
CA ARG A 119 2.33 5.09 14.65
C ARG A 119 2.21 3.61 14.26
N ILE A 120 2.59 3.25 13.04
CA ILE A 120 2.58 1.85 12.57
C ILE A 120 3.58 1.02 13.36
N VAL A 121 4.83 1.49 13.48
CA VAL A 121 5.87 0.80 14.24
C VAL A 121 5.47 0.59 15.69
N LYS A 122 4.87 1.61 16.34
CA LYS A 122 4.39 1.48 17.72
C LYS A 122 3.36 0.36 17.86
N ARG A 123 2.45 0.20 16.88
CA ARG A 123 1.49 -0.92 16.87
C ARG A 123 2.18 -2.26 16.72
N LEU A 124 3.12 -2.37 15.78
CA LEU A 124 3.86 -3.62 15.53
C LEU A 124 4.77 -4.06 16.68
N LYS A 125 5.18 -3.14 17.57
CA LYS A 125 5.90 -3.48 18.81
C LYS A 125 5.01 -4.16 19.86
N THR A 126 3.70 -3.99 19.76
CA THR A 126 2.70 -4.59 20.65
C THR A 126 1.61 -5.22 19.80
N PRO A 127 1.94 -6.26 19.01
CA PRO A 127 0.98 -6.87 18.11
C PRO A 127 -0.19 -7.49 18.88
N LEU A 128 -1.36 -7.47 18.25
CA LEU A 128 -2.60 -7.97 18.84
C LEU A 128 -2.92 -9.39 18.38
N PHE A 129 -2.51 -9.78 17.17
CA PHE A 129 -2.94 -11.02 16.53
C PHE A 129 -1.80 -11.99 16.26
N LEU A 130 -0.60 -11.51 15.95
CA LEU A 130 0.57 -12.33 15.60
C LEU A 130 1.68 -12.22 16.66
N ASP A 131 2.61 -13.19 16.67
CA ASP A 131 3.72 -13.21 17.62
C ASP A 131 4.72 -12.09 17.31
N SER A 132 5.10 -11.33 18.34
CA SER A 132 6.10 -10.26 18.20
C SER A 132 7.44 -10.78 17.70
N LYS A 133 7.80 -12.04 17.95
CA LYS A 133 9.03 -12.65 17.44
C LYS A 133 9.04 -12.78 15.92
N ASP A 134 7.89 -13.05 15.31
CA ASP A 134 7.79 -13.18 13.84
C ASP A 134 7.94 -11.81 13.18
N ILE A 135 7.34 -10.78 13.77
CA ILE A 135 7.52 -9.39 13.37
C ILE A 135 8.99 -8.98 13.56
N ASP A 136 9.58 -9.23 14.72
CA ASP A 136 10.99 -8.96 15.01
C ASP A 136 11.92 -9.63 13.99
N ALA A 137 11.61 -10.86 13.56
CA ALA A 137 12.40 -11.57 12.56
C ALA A 137 12.39 -10.83 11.21
N VAL A 138 11.25 -10.26 10.79
CA VAL A 138 11.14 -9.43 9.58
C VAL A 138 12.04 -8.20 9.67
N PHE A 139 11.95 -7.43 10.76
CA PHE A 139 12.77 -6.22 10.93
C PHE A 139 14.26 -6.56 11.06
N ASN A 140 14.62 -7.60 11.82
CA ASN A 140 16.01 -8.03 11.97
C ASN A 140 16.63 -8.49 10.64
N LYS A 141 15.89 -9.21 9.80
CA LYS A 141 16.35 -9.66 8.48
C LYS A 141 16.62 -8.48 7.54
N ASN A 142 15.89 -7.37 7.70
CA ASN A 142 15.95 -6.22 6.81
C ASN A 142 16.73 -5.02 7.40
N LYS A 143 17.33 -5.16 8.59
CA LYS A 143 18.00 -4.08 9.33
C LYS A 143 19.13 -3.36 8.59
N SER A 144 19.79 -4.05 7.65
CA SER A 144 20.92 -3.53 6.89
C SER A 144 20.53 -3.00 5.50
N VAL A 145 19.25 -3.03 5.15
CA VAL A 145 18.77 -2.55 3.86
C VAL A 145 18.60 -1.03 3.91
N LYS A 146 19.52 -0.30 3.28
CA LYS A 146 19.59 1.18 3.29
C LYS A 146 18.26 1.87 2.97
N LYS A 147 17.46 1.28 2.08
CA LYS A 147 16.14 1.82 1.71
C LYS A 147 15.21 1.97 2.93
N TYR A 148 15.38 1.14 3.96
CA TYR A 148 14.50 1.05 5.12
C TYR A 148 15.07 1.77 6.36
N ASP A 149 16.15 2.54 6.24
CA ASP A 149 16.86 3.13 7.38
C ASP A 149 15.94 3.93 8.32
N ALA A 150 15.02 4.73 7.79
CA ALA A 150 14.07 5.50 8.59
C ALA A 150 13.12 4.61 9.40
N VAL A 151 12.63 3.54 8.77
CA VAL A 151 11.76 2.54 9.38
C VAL A 151 12.52 1.76 10.47
N MET A 152 13.73 1.30 10.17
CA MET A 152 14.57 0.54 11.10
C MET A 152 14.97 1.40 12.30
N LYS A 153 15.31 2.67 12.08
CA LYS A 153 15.62 3.61 13.16
C LYS A 153 14.45 3.73 14.12
N GLU A 154 13.23 3.81 13.62
CA GLU A 154 12.04 3.93 14.47
C GLU A 154 11.71 2.61 15.17
N TYR A 155 11.83 1.48 14.47
CA TYR A 155 11.59 0.15 15.05
C TYR A 155 12.57 -0.19 16.18
N PHE A 156 13.87 0.02 15.97
CA PHE A 156 14.88 -0.30 16.99
C PHE A 156 15.11 0.83 18.01
N ARG A 157 14.33 1.93 17.93
CA ARG A 157 14.35 2.99 18.95
C ARG A 157 13.86 2.42 20.29
N LYS A 158 14.70 2.60 21.33
CA LYS A 158 14.39 2.24 22.72
C LYS A 158 13.29 3.13 23.29
#